data_AF-A0A1F8QI60-F1
#
_entry.id   AF-A0A1F8QI60-F1
#
_cell.length_a   1.000
_cell.length_b   1.000
_cell.length_c   1.000
_cell.angle_alpha   90.00
_cell.angle_beta   90.00
_cell.angle_gamma   90.00
#
_symmetry.space_group_name_H-M   'P 1'
#
loop_
_entity.id
_entity.type
_entity.pdbx_description
1 polymer ?
#
loop_
_entity_poly.entity_id
_entity_poly.type
_entity_poly.pdbx_seq_one_letter_code
_entity_poly.pdbx_strand_id
1 'polypeptide(L)'
;MDSFKQVSSPIYEFDELGELQPNPIFHRSWDKLHSRCIEYPYAASRVCNVQRLLDVGTAKADLTWIAWLNSLPLEVHTVDYDPPESKFDNCYFYSADVRYLPIPDDIFDIILAVSVIEHIGLEKPLVKGINLPAISEWGDLDAFKELVRILKPGGNLVMTFPFGVTDNLILDGAARSYTNESIKRFFGIAHPIALDYFEYQYSNYTCLYTEPKTVTPRKQKLREFWKKDKSPHETTRATKLPRLPGQVTWRKIPLEDAKATNTNHIDGVLCSVWSKF
;
A
#
# COMPACT_ATOMS: atom_id res chain seq x y z
N MET A 1 17.36 32.89 12.11
CA MET A 1 16.45 31.75 11.92
C MET A 1 16.23 31.64 10.43
N ASP A 2 16.82 30.65 9.80
CA ASP A 2 16.69 30.46 8.35
C ASP A 2 15.23 30.14 8.03
N SER A 3 14.58 31.00 7.25
CA SER A 3 13.21 30.83 6.79
C SER A 3 13.19 29.84 5.63
N PHE A 4 13.28 28.55 5.94
CA PHE A 4 13.07 27.52 4.93
C PHE A 4 11.63 27.61 4.39
N LYS A 5 11.48 27.52 3.07
CA LYS A 5 10.16 27.34 2.45
C LYS A 5 9.75 25.89 2.63
N GLN A 6 8.66 25.66 3.37
CA GLN A 6 8.06 24.35 3.50
C GLN A 6 7.25 24.04 2.24
N VAL A 7 7.45 22.86 1.66
CA VAL A 7 6.63 22.29 0.59
C VAL A 7 5.96 21.06 1.16
N SER A 8 4.64 20.97 1.04
CA SER A 8 3.83 19.83 1.48
C SER A 8 3.26 19.10 0.27
N SER A 9 3.33 17.77 0.30
CA SER A 9 2.59 16.90 -0.62
C SER A 9 1.55 16.15 0.20
N PRO A 10 0.27 16.14 -0.22
CA PRO A 10 -0.75 15.35 0.48
C PRO A 10 -0.49 13.85 0.33
N ILE A 11 -1.07 13.07 1.24
CA ILE A 11 -0.98 11.60 1.25
C ILE A 11 -1.83 10.98 0.12
N TYR A 12 -2.94 11.61 -0.25
CA TYR A 12 -3.81 11.28 -1.38
C TYR A 12 -4.37 12.56 -2.02
N GLU A 13 -4.71 12.49 -3.31
CA GLU A 13 -5.46 13.52 -4.03
C GLU A 13 -6.51 12.87 -4.92
N PHE A 14 -7.58 13.61 -5.19
CA PHE A 14 -8.55 13.27 -6.22
C PHE A 14 -8.37 14.20 -7.41
N ASP A 15 -8.62 13.72 -8.62
CA ASP A 15 -8.67 14.57 -9.80
C ASP A 15 -10.00 15.34 -9.90
N GLU A 16 -10.14 16.14 -10.96
CA GLU A 16 -11.36 16.93 -11.22
C GLU A 16 -12.62 16.07 -11.44
N LEU A 17 -12.46 14.77 -11.71
CA LEU A 17 -13.54 13.80 -11.88
C LEU A 17 -13.86 13.05 -10.57
N GLY A 18 -13.11 13.32 -9.49
CA GLY A 18 -13.25 12.62 -8.21
C GLY A 18 -12.55 11.27 -8.18
N GLU A 19 -11.67 10.96 -9.14
CA GLU A 19 -10.91 9.72 -9.16
C GLU A 19 -9.61 9.85 -8.37
N LEU A 20 -9.27 8.82 -7.61
CA LEU A 20 -8.07 8.78 -6.78
C LEU A 20 -6.82 8.80 -7.66
N GLN A 21 -5.92 9.75 -7.41
CA GLN A 21 -4.65 9.85 -8.12
C GLN A 21 -3.57 8.99 -7.43
N PRO A 22 -2.77 8.23 -8.20
CA PRO A 22 -1.60 7.57 -7.66
C PRO A 22 -0.60 8.57 -7.08
N ASN A 23 -0.08 8.32 -5.88
CA ASN A 23 0.88 9.17 -5.22
C ASN A 23 2.33 8.63 -5.41
N PRO A 24 3.16 9.30 -6.23
CA PRO A 24 4.50 8.84 -6.56
C PRO A 24 5.50 8.95 -5.39
N ILE A 25 5.13 9.56 -4.26
CA ILE A 25 5.97 9.54 -3.05
C ILE A 25 6.27 8.13 -2.57
N PHE A 26 5.39 7.18 -2.88
CA PHE A 26 5.51 5.77 -2.52
C PHE A 26 6.16 4.90 -3.61
N HIS A 27 6.81 5.51 -4.61
CA HIS A 27 7.64 4.77 -5.56
C HIS A 27 8.86 4.16 -4.85
N ARG A 28 9.26 2.95 -5.25
CA ARG A 28 10.59 2.45 -4.88
C ARG A 28 11.63 3.00 -5.85
N SER A 29 12.84 3.20 -5.34
CA SER A 29 13.91 3.86 -6.08
C SER A 29 14.48 3.03 -7.24
N TRP A 30 14.24 1.72 -7.29
CA TRP A 30 14.77 0.81 -8.31
C TRP A 30 13.75 0.37 -9.37
N ASP A 31 12.50 0.03 -9.02
CA ASP A 31 11.45 -0.36 -9.97
C ASP A 31 10.60 0.83 -10.48
N LYS A 32 10.80 2.02 -9.88
CA LYS A 32 10.20 3.31 -10.24
C LYS A 32 8.67 3.38 -10.18
N LEU A 33 7.98 2.28 -9.85
CA LEU A 33 6.55 2.24 -9.56
C LEU A 33 6.22 1.03 -8.68
N HIS A 34 5.43 1.30 -7.63
CA HIS A 34 4.89 0.27 -6.74
C HIS A 34 3.38 0.41 -6.60
N SER A 35 2.70 -0.68 -6.26
CA SER A 35 1.30 -0.64 -5.83
C SER A 35 1.02 0.28 -4.64
N ARG A 36 2.03 0.61 -3.81
CA ARG A 36 1.84 1.52 -2.65
C ARG A 36 1.43 2.92 -3.11
N CYS A 37 1.73 3.27 -4.36
CA CYS A 37 1.28 4.51 -4.97
C CYS A 37 -0.22 4.60 -5.15
N ILE A 38 -0.95 3.48 -5.18
CA ILE A 38 -2.41 3.51 -5.20
C ILE A 38 -3.00 3.00 -3.88
N GLU A 39 -2.41 1.98 -3.27
CA GLU A 39 -2.94 1.32 -2.08
C GLU A 39 -2.93 2.24 -0.84
N TYR A 40 -1.82 2.95 -0.57
CA TYR A 40 -1.77 3.88 0.57
C TYR A 40 -2.68 5.09 0.38
N PRO A 41 -2.68 5.79 -0.79
CA PRO A 41 -3.65 6.85 -1.03
C PRO A 41 -5.09 6.37 -0.91
N TYR A 42 -5.38 5.15 -1.38
CA TYR A 42 -6.72 4.58 -1.28
C TYR A 42 -7.12 4.39 0.17
N ALA A 43 -6.29 3.71 0.97
CA ALA A 43 -6.53 3.47 2.38
C ALA A 43 -6.69 4.79 3.15
N ALA A 44 -5.78 5.74 2.97
CA ALA A 44 -5.85 7.04 3.61
C ALA A 44 -7.11 7.83 3.22
N SER A 45 -7.56 7.74 1.96
CA SER A 45 -8.77 8.43 1.49
C SER A 45 -10.07 7.92 2.14
N ARG A 46 -10.05 6.74 2.79
CA ARG A 46 -11.20 6.17 3.51
C ARG A 46 -11.26 6.60 4.96
N VAL A 47 -10.22 7.23 5.50
CA VAL A 47 -10.18 7.71 6.88
C VAL A 47 -10.96 9.02 6.97
N CYS A 48 -12.25 8.93 7.28
CA CYS A 48 -13.15 10.07 7.40
C CYS A 48 -14.14 9.86 8.56
N ASN A 49 -14.28 10.86 9.45
CA ASN A 49 -15.20 10.82 10.60
C ASN A 49 -14.98 9.63 11.54
N VAL A 50 -13.73 9.24 11.77
CA VAL A 50 -13.35 8.12 12.67
C VAL A 50 -12.63 8.64 13.91
N GLN A 51 -12.69 7.88 15.01
CA GLN A 51 -11.97 8.18 16.25
C GLN A 51 -10.86 7.18 16.54
N ARG A 52 -11.08 5.90 16.19
CA ARG A 52 -10.13 4.80 16.38
C ARG A 52 -9.81 4.10 15.07
N LEU A 53 -8.53 4.04 14.76
CA LEU A 53 -7.98 3.38 13.59
C LEU A 53 -7.03 2.27 14.02
N LEU A 54 -7.10 1.11 13.36
CA LEU A 54 -6.04 0.09 13.40
C LEU A 54 -5.36 0.00 12.04
N ASP A 55 -4.04 0.16 12.00
CA ASP A 55 -3.21 -0.21 10.84
C ASP A 55 -2.60 -1.60 11.08
N VAL A 56 -2.70 -2.48 10.09
CA VAL A 56 -2.27 -3.88 10.17
C VAL A 56 -1.06 -4.08 9.27
N GLY A 57 -0.05 -4.82 9.74
CA GLY A 57 1.19 -5.08 8.99
C GLY A 57 2.17 -3.92 8.97
N THR A 58 2.19 -3.11 10.05
CA THR A 58 2.87 -1.81 10.06
C THR A 58 4.39 -1.89 10.23
N ALA A 59 4.97 -3.02 10.66
CA ALA A 59 6.37 -3.05 11.09
C ALA A 59 7.37 -2.68 10.00
N LYS A 60 7.02 -2.97 8.74
CA LYS A 60 7.84 -2.75 7.52
C LYS A 60 7.23 -1.71 6.58
N ALA A 61 6.27 -0.92 7.07
CA ALA A 61 5.60 0.08 6.25
C ALA A 61 6.54 1.24 5.86
N ASP A 62 6.15 1.99 4.84
CA ASP A 62 6.92 3.13 4.34
C ASP A 62 7.01 4.23 5.41
N LEU A 63 8.17 4.88 5.55
CA LEU A 63 8.34 5.93 6.57
C LEU A 63 7.37 7.11 6.39
N THR A 64 6.94 7.39 5.16
CA THR A 64 5.91 8.40 4.86
C THR A 64 4.54 7.95 5.37
N TRP A 65 4.22 6.66 5.26
CA TRP A 65 3.00 6.08 5.83
C TRP A 65 3.01 6.17 7.36
N ILE A 66 4.12 5.79 7.99
CA ILE A 66 4.32 5.90 9.45
C ILE A 66 4.20 7.36 9.91
N ALA A 67 4.83 8.30 9.19
CA ALA A 67 4.75 9.72 9.50
C ALA A 67 3.31 10.25 9.37
N TRP A 68 2.57 9.80 8.37
CA TRP A 68 1.15 10.12 8.22
C TRP A 68 0.33 9.58 9.39
N LEU A 69 0.45 8.30 9.73
CA LEU A 69 -0.22 7.69 10.89
C LEU A 69 0.06 8.48 12.18
N ASN A 70 1.32 8.80 12.46
CA ASN A 70 1.71 9.58 13.64
C ASN A 70 1.15 11.02 13.66
N SER A 71 0.79 11.57 12.50
CA SER A 71 0.26 12.94 12.37
C SER A 71 -1.26 13.03 12.51
N LEU A 72 -1.96 11.89 12.48
CA LEU A 72 -3.42 11.88 12.52
C LEU A 72 -3.93 12.33 13.90
N PRO A 73 -4.95 13.22 13.95
CA PRO A 73 -5.52 13.69 15.22
C PRO A 73 -6.55 12.69 15.78
N LEU A 74 -6.22 11.40 15.81
CA LEU A 74 -7.11 10.31 16.24
C LEU A 74 -6.34 9.23 17.03
N GLU A 75 -7.04 8.30 17.66
CA GLU A 75 -6.44 7.19 18.41
C GLU A 75 -5.98 6.11 17.42
N VAL A 76 -4.68 6.10 17.10
CA VAL A 76 -4.07 5.17 16.14
C VAL A 76 -3.46 3.98 16.87
N HIS A 77 -3.92 2.79 16.49
CA HIS A 77 -3.32 1.52 16.85
C HIS A 77 -2.63 0.92 15.63
N THR A 78 -1.58 0.14 15.88
CA THR A 78 -0.80 -0.55 14.86
C THR A 78 -0.55 -1.98 15.34
N VAL A 79 -0.56 -2.94 14.43
CA VAL A 79 -0.26 -4.33 14.75
C VAL A 79 0.61 -4.98 13.70
N ASP A 80 1.58 -5.76 14.15
CA ASP A 80 2.38 -6.61 13.29
C ASP A 80 2.88 -7.82 14.10
N TYR A 81 3.29 -8.88 13.43
CA TYR A 81 3.95 -10.00 14.08
C TYR A 81 5.36 -9.61 14.53
N ASP A 82 6.11 -8.93 13.65
CA ASP A 82 7.46 -8.44 13.95
C ASP A 82 7.40 -7.13 14.76
N PRO A 83 8.37 -6.84 15.65
CA PRO A 83 8.48 -5.51 16.23
C PRO A 83 8.74 -4.45 15.15
N PRO A 84 8.29 -3.20 15.34
CA PRO A 84 8.39 -2.18 14.30
C PRO A 84 9.85 -1.77 14.06
N GLU A 85 10.20 -1.58 12.79
CA GLU A 85 11.56 -1.15 12.42
C GLU A 85 11.83 0.34 12.71
N SER A 86 10.75 1.10 12.91
CA SER A 86 10.78 2.52 13.26
C SER A 86 9.96 2.78 14.51
N LYS A 87 10.30 3.85 15.22
CA LYS A 87 9.59 4.25 16.43
C LYS A 87 8.27 4.93 16.05
N PHE A 88 7.19 4.59 16.76
CA PHE A 88 5.96 5.37 16.76
C PHE A 88 6.03 6.49 17.78
N ASP A 89 5.55 7.68 17.41
CA ASP A 89 5.46 8.82 18.31
C ASP A 89 4.09 8.88 18.98
N ASN A 90 3.02 8.64 18.22
CA ASN A 90 1.64 8.80 18.66
C ASN A 90 0.74 7.57 18.40
N CYS A 91 1.32 6.40 18.14
CA CYS A 91 0.57 5.17 17.86
C CYS A 91 0.78 4.10 18.94
N TYR A 92 -0.26 3.33 19.25
CA TYR A 92 -0.18 2.14 20.11
C TYR A 92 0.18 0.91 19.29
N PHE A 93 1.28 0.22 19.63
CA PHE A 93 1.73 -0.96 18.89
C PHE A 93 1.43 -2.27 19.62
N TYR A 94 0.91 -3.26 18.88
CA TYR A 94 0.75 -4.65 19.31
C TYR A 94 1.68 -5.57 18.51
N SER A 95 2.49 -6.37 19.19
CA SER A 95 3.17 -7.51 18.57
C SER A 95 2.27 -8.73 18.72
N ALA A 96 1.59 -9.14 17.64
CA ALA A 96 0.61 -10.22 17.67
C ALA A 96 0.42 -10.89 16.29
N ASP A 97 -0.04 -12.14 16.31
CA ASP A 97 -0.60 -12.78 15.13
C ASP A 97 -1.98 -12.17 14.85
N VAL A 98 -2.18 -11.59 13.66
CA VAL A 98 -3.42 -10.91 13.27
C VAL A 98 -4.65 -11.83 13.28
N ARG A 99 -4.46 -13.15 13.29
CA ARG A 99 -5.55 -14.12 13.41
C ARG A 99 -6.12 -14.21 14.84
N TYR A 100 -5.38 -13.71 15.84
CA TYR A 100 -5.74 -13.78 17.25
C TYR A 100 -5.24 -12.53 18.00
N LEU A 101 -5.99 -11.44 17.89
CA LEU A 101 -5.64 -10.16 18.49
C LEU A 101 -6.12 -10.08 19.94
N PRO A 102 -5.28 -9.59 20.88
CA PRO A 102 -5.65 -9.38 22.27
C PRO A 102 -6.49 -8.10 22.43
N ILE A 103 -7.49 -7.93 21.58
CA ILE A 103 -8.34 -6.75 21.47
C ILE A 103 -9.80 -7.20 21.60
N PRO A 104 -10.64 -6.54 22.42
CA PRO A 104 -12.06 -6.84 22.51
C PRO A 104 -12.80 -6.65 21.18
N ASP A 105 -14.01 -7.20 21.09
CA ASP A 105 -14.92 -6.96 19.97
C ASP A 105 -15.31 -5.47 19.88
N ASP A 106 -15.70 -5.01 18.68
CA ASP A 106 -16.34 -3.71 18.47
C ASP A 106 -15.54 -2.47 18.93
N ILE A 107 -14.22 -2.46 18.69
CA ILE A 107 -13.33 -1.39 19.16
C ILE A 107 -13.07 -0.33 18.09
N PHE A 108 -12.83 -0.73 16.85
CA PHE A 108 -12.33 0.17 15.80
C PHE A 108 -13.45 0.69 14.89
N ASP A 109 -13.36 1.97 14.54
CA ASP A 109 -14.24 2.57 13.52
C ASP A 109 -13.76 2.19 12.11
N ILE A 110 -12.43 2.14 11.93
CA ILE A 110 -11.80 1.74 10.68
C ILE A 110 -10.55 0.90 10.92
N ILE A 111 -10.33 -0.07 10.04
CA ILE A 111 -9.10 -0.89 9.99
C ILE A 111 -8.50 -0.78 8.59
N LEU A 112 -7.18 -0.58 8.51
CA LEU A 112 -6.42 -0.55 7.27
C LEU A 112 -5.51 -1.77 7.22
N ALA A 113 -5.72 -2.65 6.23
CA ALA A 113 -4.90 -3.82 5.97
C ALA A 113 -4.36 -3.76 4.54
N VAL A 114 -3.25 -3.03 4.36
CA VAL A 114 -2.73 -2.68 3.04
C VAL A 114 -1.66 -3.70 2.61
N SER A 115 -1.99 -4.60 1.68
CA SER A 115 -1.14 -5.72 1.23
C SER A 115 -0.56 -6.53 2.40
N VAL A 116 -1.46 -7.18 3.16
CA VAL A 116 -1.11 -7.97 4.35
C VAL A 116 -1.80 -9.33 4.34
N ILE A 117 -3.13 -9.34 4.16
CA ILE A 117 -3.97 -10.53 4.32
C ILE A 117 -3.54 -11.67 3.40
N GLU A 118 -3.07 -11.35 2.19
CA GLU A 118 -2.55 -12.32 1.21
C GLU A 118 -1.36 -13.14 1.71
N HIS A 119 -0.61 -12.64 2.70
CA HIS A 119 0.59 -13.28 3.24
C HIS A 119 0.30 -14.24 4.41
N ILE A 120 -0.91 -14.20 4.97
CA ILE A 120 -1.19 -14.85 6.25
C ILE A 120 -1.44 -16.36 6.09
N GLY A 121 -0.76 -17.17 6.93
CA GLY A 121 -0.91 -18.63 6.94
C GLY A 121 -0.15 -19.37 5.84
N LEU A 122 0.72 -18.72 5.08
CA LEU A 122 1.53 -19.37 4.04
C LEU A 122 2.78 -20.04 4.59
N GLU A 123 3.36 -20.99 3.84
CA GLU A 123 4.59 -21.71 4.20
C GLU A 123 5.83 -20.80 4.27
N LYS A 124 5.80 -19.67 3.55
CA LYS A 124 6.87 -18.67 3.50
C LYS A 124 6.39 -17.34 4.10
N PRO A 125 6.17 -17.26 5.43
CA PRO A 125 5.71 -16.05 6.08
C PRO A 125 6.78 -14.95 5.98
N LEU A 126 6.35 -13.71 5.78
CA LEU A 126 7.24 -12.54 5.74
C LEU A 126 7.57 -12.01 7.15
N VAL A 127 8.03 -12.91 8.03
CA VAL A 127 8.32 -12.65 9.45
C VAL A 127 9.81 -12.87 9.71
N LYS A 128 10.44 -12.02 10.53
CA LYS A 128 11.87 -12.09 10.88
C LYS A 128 12.15 -12.91 12.15
N GLY A 129 11.14 -13.09 13.00
CA GLY A 129 11.25 -13.81 14.26
C GLY A 129 11.64 -15.30 14.12
N ILE A 130 12.19 -15.86 15.21
CA ILE A 130 12.53 -17.30 15.31
C ILE A 130 11.25 -18.16 15.37
N ASN A 131 10.23 -17.64 16.03
CA ASN A 131 8.92 -18.27 16.09
C ASN A 131 8.14 -17.81 14.87
N LEU A 132 7.93 -18.71 13.92
CA LEU A 132 7.13 -18.44 12.74
C LEU A 132 5.65 -18.66 13.05
N PRO A 133 4.73 -17.88 12.45
CA PRO A 133 3.30 -18.12 12.58
C PRO A 133 2.94 -19.50 11.99
N ALA A 134 1.94 -20.16 12.58
CA ALA A 134 1.48 -21.45 12.09
C ALA A 134 0.91 -21.35 10.67
N ILE A 135 1.23 -22.34 9.83
CA ILE A 135 0.72 -22.45 8.46
C ILE A 135 -0.77 -22.80 8.51
N SER A 136 -1.58 -22.13 7.70
CA SER A 136 -3.01 -22.38 7.52
C SER A 136 -3.44 -21.93 6.14
N GLU A 137 -4.03 -22.83 5.37
CA GLU A 137 -4.65 -22.52 4.07
C GLU A 137 -5.69 -21.39 4.20
N TRP A 138 -6.40 -21.37 5.34
CA TRP A 138 -7.43 -20.40 5.70
C TRP A 138 -6.90 -19.18 6.45
N GLY A 139 -5.58 -19.00 6.57
CA GLY A 139 -5.00 -17.94 7.38
C GLY A 139 -5.43 -16.53 6.98
N ASP A 140 -5.66 -16.28 5.69
CA ASP A 140 -6.24 -15.05 5.15
C ASP A 140 -7.68 -14.84 5.65
N LEU A 141 -8.51 -15.89 5.60
CA LEU A 141 -9.90 -15.87 6.04
C LEU A 141 -10.02 -15.73 7.55
N ASP A 142 -9.15 -16.39 8.32
CA ASP A 142 -9.12 -16.31 9.78
C ASP A 142 -8.71 -14.89 10.22
N ALA A 143 -7.70 -14.29 9.56
CA ALA A 143 -7.34 -12.90 9.77
C ALA A 143 -8.51 -11.96 9.45
N PHE A 144 -9.19 -12.18 8.32
CA PHE A 144 -10.35 -11.37 7.95
C PHE A 144 -11.46 -11.43 9.01
N LYS A 145 -11.81 -12.62 9.50
CA LYS A 145 -12.80 -12.79 10.56
C LYS A 145 -12.40 -12.06 11.85
N GLU A 146 -11.12 -12.16 12.22
CA GLU A 146 -10.61 -11.51 13.42
C GLU A 146 -10.66 -9.98 13.31
N LEU A 147 -10.29 -9.42 12.15
CA LEU A 147 -10.41 -7.99 11.89
C LEU A 147 -11.87 -7.52 11.89
N VAL A 148 -12.79 -8.31 11.33
CA VAL A 148 -14.24 -8.02 11.38
C VAL A 148 -14.77 -8.12 12.82
N ARG A 149 -14.27 -9.03 13.66
CA ARG A 149 -14.67 -9.13 15.07
C ARG A 149 -14.39 -7.82 15.83
N ILE A 150 -13.21 -7.24 15.64
CA ILE A 150 -12.77 -6.05 16.38
C ILE A 150 -13.26 -4.72 15.76
N LEU A 151 -13.85 -4.76 14.57
CA LEU A 151 -14.61 -3.62 14.02
C LEU A 151 -15.90 -3.40 14.79
N LYS A 152 -16.29 -2.14 15.00
CA LYS A 152 -17.64 -1.78 15.44
C LYS A 152 -18.69 -2.17 14.39
N PRO A 153 -19.96 -2.38 14.77
CA PRO A 153 -21.05 -2.46 13.81
C PRO A 153 -21.10 -1.22 12.93
N GLY A 154 -21.17 -1.39 11.61
CA GLY A 154 -21.04 -0.31 10.63
C GLY A 154 -19.63 0.26 10.43
N GLY A 155 -18.63 -0.24 11.17
CA GLY A 155 -17.21 0.08 10.96
C GLY A 155 -16.67 -0.53 9.67
N ASN A 156 -15.60 0.05 9.15
CA ASN A 156 -15.06 -0.30 7.83
C ASN A 156 -13.68 -0.95 7.90
N LEU A 157 -13.48 -2.05 7.20
CA LEU A 157 -12.19 -2.67 6.94
C LEU A 157 -11.78 -2.37 5.50
N VAL A 158 -10.68 -1.65 5.34
CA VAL A 158 -10.06 -1.39 4.05
C VAL A 158 -8.97 -2.42 3.82
N MET A 159 -9.08 -3.20 2.75
CA MET A 159 -8.06 -4.18 2.37
C MET A 159 -7.57 -3.92 0.96
N THR A 160 -6.26 -4.08 0.77
CA THR A 160 -5.67 -4.11 -0.56
C THR A 160 -4.82 -5.36 -0.72
N PHE A 161 -4.82 -5.94 -1.92
CA PHE A 161 -4.06 -7.17 -2.22
C PHE A 161 -3.92 -7.38 -3.73
N PRO A 162 -2.96 -8.22 -4.17
CA PRO A 162 -2.83 -8.61 -5.57
C PRO A 162 -4.10 -9.24 -6.11
N PHE A 163 -4.57 -8.76 -7.26
CA PHE A 163 -5.76 -9.25 -7.93
C PHE A 163 -5.53 -9.38 -9.43
N GLY A 164 -6.05 -10.43 -10.04
CA GLY A 164 -5.79 -10.74 -11.44
C GLY A 164 -6.59 -11.93 -11.98
N VAL A 165 -6.03 -12.60 -12.98
CA VAL A 165 -6.70 -13.70 -13.69
C VAL A 165 -6.40 -15.09 -13.13
N THR A 166 -5.38 -15.23 -12.29
CA THR A 166 -4.96 -16.51 -11.70
C THR A 166 -5.02 -16.49 -10.18
N ASP A 167 -5.59 -17.57 -9.62
CA ASP A 167 -5.60 -17.86 -8.18
C ASP A 167 -4.38 -18.75 -7.88
N ASN A 168 -3.25 -18.09 -7.61
CA ASN A 168 -1.97 -18.74 -7.39
C ASN A 168 -1.18 -18.03 -6.31
N LEU A 169 -0.17 -18.72 -5.78
CA LEU A 169 0.82 -18.06 -4.96
C LEU A 169 1.81 -17.28 -5.85
N ILE A 170 2.14 -16.08 -5.42
CA ILE A 170 3.11 -15.17 -6.03
C ILE A 170 4.26 -14.93 -5.04
N LEU A 171 5.27 -14.13 -5.44
CA LEU A 171 6.47 -13.89 -4.63
C LEU A 171 7.12 -15.17 -4.11
N ASP A 172 7.35 -16.13 -5.01
CA ASP A 172 7.93 -17.43 -4.65
C ASP A 172 7.14 -18.17 -3.55
N GLY A 173 5.82 -18.02 -3.48
CA GLY A 173 4.99 -18.71 -2.48
C GLY A 173 4.68 -17.90 -1.22
N ALA A 174 5.12 -16.64 -1.15
CA ALA A 174 4.97 -15.80 0.03
C ALA A 174 3.66 -14.98 0.06
N ALA A 175 2.87 -14.96 -1.02
CA ALA A 175 1.62 -14.21 -1.08
C ALA A 175 0.58 -14.91 -1.97
N ARG A 176 -0.71 -14.72 -1.70
CA ARG A 176 -1.81 -15.10 -2.60
C ARG A 176 -2.10 -14.00 -3.62
N SER A 177 -2.38 -14.37 -4.87
CA SER A 177 -3.06 -13.50 -5.83
C SER A 177 -4.51 -13.94 -5.95
N TYR A 178 -5.43 -12.99 -5.87
CA TYR A 178 -6.86 -13.27 -5.90
C TYR A 178 -7.46 -13.05 -7.30
N THR A 179 -8.56 -13.73 -7.56
CA THR A 179 -9.44 -13.60 -8.71
C THR A 179 -10.87 -13.29 -8.27
N ASN A 180 -11.74 -13.01 -9.26
CA ASN A 180 -13.18 -12.84 -9.08
C ASN A 180 -13.86 -14.00 -8.33
N GLU A 181 -13.36 -15.22 -8.47
CA GLU A 181 -13.90 -16.37 -7.74
C GLU A 181 -13.33 -16.44 -6.32
N SER A 182 -12.02 -16.32 -6.17
CA SER A 182 -11.36 -16.50 -4.88
C SER A 182 -11.78 -15.46 -3.83
N ILE A 183 -12.09 -14.21 -4.24
CA ILE A 183 -12.49 -13.13 -3.32
C ILE A 183 -13.84 -13.39 -2.66
N LYS A 184 -14.69 -14.22 -3.27
CA LYS A 184 -15.99 -14.61 -2.70
C LYS A 184 -15.83 -15.30 -1.35
N ARG A 185 -14.63 -15.81 -0.99
CA ARG A 185 -14.34 -16.38 0.33
C ARG A 185 -14.60 -15.40 1.49
N PHE A 186 -14.50 -14.09 1.25
CA PHE A 186 -14.76 -13.07 2.28
C PHE A 186 -16.24 -12.69 2.37
N PHE A 187 -17.05 -13.08 1.39
CA PHE A 187 -18.46 -12.69 1.32
C PHE A 187 -19.27 -13.42 2.41
N GLY A 188 -20.28 -12.74 2.95
CA GLY A 188 -21.14 -13.26 4.01
C GLY A 188 -20.57 -13.09 5.43
N ILE A 189 -19.29 -12.76 5.57
CA ILE A 189 -18.68 -12.39 6.86
C ILE A 189 -18.81 -10.88 7.11
N ALA A 190 -18.61 -10.07 6.07
CA ALA A 190 -18.83 -8.62 6.05
C ALA A 190 -19.43 -8.20 4.70
N HIS A 191 -20.03 -7.01 4.65
CA HIS A 191 -20.65 -6.47 3.44
C HIS A 191 -19.63 -5.68 2.61
N PRO A 192 -19.35 -6.06 1.34
CA PRO A 192 -18.48 -5.25 0.49
C PRO A 192 -19.18 -3.94 0.09
N ILE A 193 -18.63 -2.79 0.50
CA ILE A 193 -19.09 -1.46 0.09
C ILE A 193 -18.44 -1.05 -1.23
N ALA A 194 -17.16 -1.38 -1.42
CA ALA A 194 -16.40 -1.00 -2.61
C ALA A 194 -15.41 -2.10 -2.98
N LEU A 195 -15.28 -2.35 -4.28
CA LEU A 195 -14.30 -3.25 -4.89
C LEU A 195 -13.69 -2.51 -6.09
N ASP A 196 -12.69 -1.67 -5.83
CA ASP A 196 -12.05 -0.83 -6.83
C ASP A 196 -10.75 -1.48 -7.34
N TYR A 197 -10.80 -2.01 -8.56
CA TYR A 197 -9.64 -2.66 -9.17
C TYR A 197 -8.77 -1.67 -9.92
N PHE A 198 -7.47 -1.72 -9.66
CA PHE A 198 -6.47 -0.93 -10.34
C PHE A 198 -5.46 -1.85 -11.02
N GLU A 199 -5.28 -1.65 -12.32
CA GLU A 199 -4.29 -2.39 -13.10
C GLU A 199 -3.18 -1.46 -13.55
N TYR A 200 -1.95 -1.93 -13.41
CA TYR A 200 -0.80 -1.23 -13.90
C TYR A 200 -0.65 -1.41 -15.41
N GLN A 201 -0.46 -0.30 -16.13
CA GLN A 201 -0.14 -0.34 -17.55
C GLN A 201 1.36 -0.18 -17.77
N TYR A 202 2.04 -1.26 -18.16
CA TYR A 202 3.42 -1.25 -18.69
C TYR A 202 3.61 -0.43 -19.99
N SER A 203 2.52 0.13 -20.51
CA SER A 203 2.43 1.12 -21.58
C SER A 203 2.57 0.61 -23.02
N ASN A 204 1.84 1.26 -23.93
CA ASN A 204 2.17 1.34 -25.36
C ASN A 204 3.33 2.33 -25.61
N TYR A 205 4.23 2.53 -24.65
CA TYR A 205 5.38 3.42 -24.79
C TYR A 205 6.68 2.67 -24.56
N THR A 206 7.66 2.94 -25.42
CA THR A 206 9.00 2.40 -25.29
C THR A 206 9.60 2.86 -23.97
N CYS A 207 9.95 1.93 -23.09
CA CYS A 207 10.73 2.23 -21.89
C CYS A 207 12.03 2.93 -22.31
N LEU A 208 12.15 4.23 -22.04
CA LEU A 208 13.34 5.04 -22.37
C LEU A 208 14.51 4.79 -21.41
N TYR A 209 14.33 3.88 -20.44
CA TYR A 209 15.33 3.54 -19.45
C TYR A 209 15.63 2.04 -19.50
N THR A 210 16.75 1.68 -20.12
CA THR A 210 17.34 0.36 -19.94
C THR A 210 18.00 0.30 -18.56
N GLU A 211 17.53 -0.61 -17.70
CA GLU A 211 18.22 -0.88 -16.44
C GLU A 211 19.66 -1.32 -16.71
N PRO A 212 20.66 -0.75 -16.01
CA PRO A 212 21.99 -1.33 -15.99
C PRO A 212 21.90 -2.71 -15.33
N LYS A 213 22.29 -3.76 -16.05
CA LYS A 213 22.47 -5.10 -15.46
C LYS A 213 23.34 -4.98 -14.20
N THR A 214 22.82 -5.50 -13.09
CA THR A 214 23.46 -5.65 -11.77
C THR A 214 24.95 -5.33 -11.71
N VAL A 215 25.29 -4.13 -11.20
CA VAL A 215 26.68 -3.76 -10.93
C VAL A 215 27.04 -4.23 -9.52
N THR A 216 27.91 -5.23 -9.45
CA THR A 216 28.60 -5.66 -8.23
C THR A 216 29.25 -4.45 -7.53
N PRO A 217 29.21 -4.30 -6.19
CA PRO A 217 29.65 -3.07 -5.53
C PRO A 217 31.15 -2.82 -5.73
N ARG A 218 31.50 -1.83 -6.56
CA ARG A 218 32.89 -1.37 -6.71
C ARG A 218 33.11 -0.15 -5.81
N LYS A 219 34.07 -0.31 -4.89
CA LYS A 219 34.54 0.70 -3.93
C LYS A 219 34.67 2.09 -4.56
N GLN A 220 34.05 3.08 -3.92
CA GLN A 220 34.15 4.50 -4.25
C GLN A 220 35.61 4.96 -4.36
N LYS A 221 35.92 5.66 -5.46
CA LYS A 221 36.90 6.75 -5.45
C LYS A 221 36.22 8.00 -5.97
N LEU A 222 35.88 8.89 -5.03
CA LEU A 222 35.52 10.27 -5.30
C LEU A 222 36.66 10.95 -6.06
N ARG A 223 36.35 11.57 -7.20
CA ARG A 223 37.17 12.64 -7.76
C ARG A 223 36.28 13.73 -8.33
N GLU A 224 36.67 14.94 -7.95
CA GLU A 224 36.04 16.24 -8.12
C GLU A 224 35.81 16.59 -9.59
N PHE A 225 34.67 17.22 -9.89
CA PHE A 225 34.58 18.17 -11.00
C PHE A 225 33.57 19.27 -10.66
N TRP A 226 34.05 20.29 -9.97
CA TRP A 226 33.46 21.62 -10.02
C TRP A 226 34.02 22.35 -11.25
N LYS A 227 33.16 22.71 -12.21
CA LYS A 227 33.37 23.90 -13.03
C LYS A 227 32.05 24.66 -13.17
N LYS A 228 32.13 25.92 -12.74
CA LYS A 228 31.12 26.98 -12.89
C LYS A 228 30.71 27.15 -14.34
N ASP A 229 29.44 27.44 -14.55
CA ASP A 229 29.09 28.55 -15.44
C ASP A 229 27.89 29.35 -14.92
N LYS A 230 27.96 30.66 -15.14
CA LYS A 230 27.04 31.69 -14.65
C LYS A 230 25.85 31.89 -15.61
N SER A 231 24.74 32.29 -15.01
CA SER A 231 23.37 32.56 -15.51
C SER A 231 23.24 33.52 -16.72
N PRO A 232 22.06 33.61 -17.36
CA PRO A 232 21.04 34.54 -16.83
C PRO A 232 19.61 33.96 -16.74
N HIS A 233 18.86 34.52 -15.78
CA HIS A 233 17.43 34.33 -15.60
C HIS A 233 16.62 34.69 -16.85
N GLU A 234 15.88 33.72 -17.37
CA GLU A 234 14.64 33.96 -18.11
C GLU A 234 13.50 33.33 -17.32
N THR A 235 12.65 34.16 -16.72
CA THR A 235 11.33 33.76 -16.23
C THR A 235 10.45 33.46 -17.43
N THR A 236 10.50 32.22 -17.91
CA THR A 236 9.52 31.69 -18.84
C THR A 236 8.18 31.62 -18.12
N ARG A 237 7.18 32.33 -18.66
CA ARG A 237 5.76 32.08 -18.34
C ARG A 237 5.54 30.58 -18.39
N ALA A 238 4.98 30.01 -17.31
CA ALA A 238 4.60 28.61 -17.27
C ALA A 238 3.60 28.33 -18.40
N THR A 239 4.13 27.92 -19.55
CA THR A 239 3.37 27.26 -20.59
C THR A 239 2.79 26.03 -19.93
N LYS A 240 1.45 25.86 -19.98
CA LYS A 240 0.82 24.60 -19.58
C LYS A 240 1.57 23.49 -20.31
N LEU A 241 2.32 22.69 -19.56
CA LEU A 241 3.02 21.53 -20.11
C LEU A 241 1.97 20.69 -20.85
N PRO A 242 2.14 20.40 -22.15
CA PRO A 242 1.28 19.42 -22.80
C PRO A 242 1.36 18.12 -21.99
N ARG A 243 0.25 17.36 -21.90
CA ARG A 243 0.24 16.05 -21.24
C ARG A 243 1.42 15.24 -21.79
N LEU A 244 2.46 15.05 -20.98
CA LEU A 244 3.71 14.44 -21.42
C LEU A 244 3.42 12.96 -21.72
N PRO A 245 3.72 12.45 -22.93
CA PRO A 245 3.81 11.01 -23.12
C PRO A 245 4.90 10.45 -22.18
N GLY A 246 4.55 9.45 -21.38
CA GLY A 246 5.42 8.92 -20.30
C GLY A 246 4.76 8.84 -18.92
N GLN A 247 3.45 9.04 -18.80
CA GLN A 247 2.73 8.77 -17.55
C GLN A 247 2.55 7.27 -17.35
N VAL A 248 3.34 6.74 -16.41
CA VAL A 248 3.12 5.46 -15.75
C VAL A 248 1.82 5.60 -14.96
N THR A 249 0.77 4.85 -15.31
CA THR A 249 -0.54 4.99 -14.65
C THR A 249 -1.09 3.65 -14.18
N TRP A 250 -1.52 3.65 -12.92
CA TRP A 250 -2.54 2.74 -12.44
C TRP A 250 -3.86 3.21 -13.02
N ARG A 251 -4.61 2.30 -13.64
CA ARG A 251 -5.95 2.60 -14.15
C ARG A 251 -6.97 1.85 -13.35
N LYS A 252 -7.97 2.58 -12.88
CA LYS A 252 -9.20 1.98 -12.40
C LYS A 252 -9.96 1.39 -13.60
N ILE A 253 -10.18 0.09 -13.60
CA ILE A 253 -10.96 -0.61 -14.63
C ILE A 253 -11.97 -1.55 -13.96
N PRO A 254 -13.05 -1.96 -14.64
CA PRO A 254 -13.98 -2.93 -14.10
C PRO A 254 -13.28 -4.22 -13.64
N LEU A 255 -13.71 -4.79 -12.52
CA LEU A 255 -13.08 -5.97 -11.90
C LEU A 255 -13.13 -7.20 -12.82
N GLU A 256 -14.20 -7.31 -13.61
CA GLU A 256 -14.42 -8.33 -14.63
C GLU A 256 -13.46 -8.22 -15.83
N ASP A 257 -12.88 -7.04 -16.05
CA ASP A 257 -11.94 -6.76 -17.13
C ASP A 257 -10.47 -6.98 -16.72
N ALA A 258 -10.23 -7.51 -15.51
CA ALA A 258 -8.89 -7.78 -14.99
C ALA A 258 -8.08 -8.70 -15.91
N LYS A 259 -6.83 -8.30 -16.17
CA LYS A 259 -5.87 -9.02 -17.04
C LYS A 259 -4.52 -9.25 -16.38
N ALA A 260 -4.27 -8.65 -15.22
CA ALA A 260 -3.05 -8.86 -14.46
C ALA A 260 -2.83 -10.34 -14.17
N THR A 261 -1.62 -10.83 -14.44
CA THR A 261 -1.21 -12.19 -14.11
C THR A 261 -0.49 -12.27 -12.76
N ASN A 262 -0.08 -11.12 -12.20
CA ASN A 262 0.66 -10.97 -10.94
C ASN A 262 1.79 -12.00 -10.79
N THR A 263 3.00 -11.63 -11.18
CA THR A 263 4.21 -12.38 -10.73
C THR A 263 4.75 -11.84 -9.40
N ASN A 264 4.39 -10.60 -9.08
CA ASN A 264 4.72 -9.85 -7.87
C ASN A 264 3.54 -8.90 -7.52
N HIS A 265 3.74 -7.92 -6.64
CA HIS A 265 2.68 -6.98 -6.20
C HIS A 265 2.50 -5.74 -7.12
N ILE A 266 2.91 -5.75 -8.40
CA ILE A 266 2.91 -4.52 -9.22
C ILE A 266 1.95 -4.52 -10.41
N ASP A 267 1.34 -5.66 -10.78
CA ASP A 267 0.59 -5.75 -12.03
C ASP A 267 -0.90 -5.36 -11.86
N GLY A 268 -1.57 -5.91 -10.84
CA GLY A 268 -2.98 -5.61 -10.56
C GLY A 268 -3.27 -5.71 -9.07
N VAL A 269 -3.96 -4.71 -8.53
CA VAL A 269 -4.37 -4.66 -7.13
C VAL A 269 -5.85 -4.35 -7.00
N LEU A 270 -6.51 -5.07 -6.11
CA LEU A 270 -7.84 -4.72 -5.68
C LEU A 270 -7.75 -3.90 -4.41
N CYS A 271 -8.39 -2.74 -4.42
CA CYS A 271 -8.60 -1.91 -3.25
C CYS A 271 -10.07 -2.04 -2.83
N SER A 272 -10.31 -2.53 -1.62
CA SER A 272 -11.66 -2.92 -1.18
C SER A 272 -12.03 -2.31 0.17
N VAL A 273 -13.33 -2.08 0.37
CA VAL A 273 -13.91 -1.61 1.64
C VAL A 273 -15.03 -2.54 2.04
N TRP A 274 -14.97 -3.04 3.27
CA TRP A 274 -15.91 -4.01 3.83
C TRP A 274 -16.51 -3.45 5.12
N SER A 275 -17.81 -3.59 5.31
CA SER A 275 -18.51 -3.13 6.51
C SER A 275 -19.00 -4.28 7.36
N LYS A 276 -18.83 -4.16 8.67
CA LYS A 276 -19.45 -5.08 9.62
C LYS A 276 -20.96 -4.84 9.70
N PHE A 277 -21.73 -5.93 9.69
CA PHE A 277 -23.18 -5.91 9.89
C PHE A 277 -23.60 -5.39 11.27
#